data_AF-C5LLZ1-F1
#
_entry.id   AF-C5LLZ1-F1
#
_cell.length_a   1.000
_cell.length_b   1.000
_cell.length_c   1.000
_cell.angle_alpha   90.00
_cell.angle_beta   90.00
_cell.angle_gamma   90.00
#
_symmetry.space_group_name_H-M   'P 1'
#
loop_
_entity.id
_entity.type
_entity.pdbx_description
1 polymer ?
#
loop_
_entity_poly.entity_id
_entity_poly.type
_entity_poly.pdbx_seq_one_letter_code
_entity_poly.pdbx_strand_id
1 'polypeptide(L)'
;MDPEVIHQKCRLNILGFETCPEMTTYQEVFADLSGIGLYAKASGFNHSCSPNVNRFAVGTCQHFVTNRDINRGEQLTISYFEHEYLSSSIAVRRKQLEHRDFICACPRCVDEVEEVE
;
A
#
# COMPACT_ATOMS: atom_id res chain seq x y z
N MET A 1 7.00 -21.35 -3.83
CA MET A 1 6.65 -20.34 -4.85
C MET A 1 7.85 -20.25 -5.78
N ASP A 2 7.63 -20.21 -7.09
CA ASP A 2 8.71 -20.04 -8.06
C ASP A 2 9.48 -18.73 -7.79
N PRO A 3 10.83 -18.76 -7.65
CA PRO A 3 11.65 -17.57 -7.45
C PRO A 3 11.39 -16.44 -8.46
N GLU A 4 11.11 -16.77 -9.73
CA GLU A 4 10.84 -15.77 -10.76
C GLU A 4 9.52 -15.04 -10.48
N VAL A 5 8.50 -15.77 -10.03
CA VAL A 5 7.21 -15.20 -9.62
C VAL A 5 7.35 -14.30 -8.39
N ILE A 6 8.25 -14.65 -7.45
CA ILE A 6 8.54 -13.79 -6.30
C ILE A 6 9.21 -12.50 -6.77
N HIS A 7 10.23 -12.60 -7.63
CA HIS A 7 10.96 -11.45 -8.14
C HIS A 7 10.01 -10.48 -8.87
N GLN A 8 9.14 -10.99 -9.75
CA GLN A 8 8.16 -10.17 -10.46
C GLN A 8 7.19 -9.44 -9.52
N LYS A 9 6.71 -10.11 -8.46
CA LYS A 9 5.79 -9.51 -7.47
C LYS A 9 6.47 -8.47 -6.60
N CYS A 10 7.67 -8.77 -6.11
CA CYS A 10 8.40 -7.89 -5.21
C CYS A 10 8.99 -6.66 -5.92
N ARG A 11 9.25 -6.73 -7.24
CA ARG A 11 9.86 -5.64 -8.02
C ARG A 11 9.16 -4.29 -7.83
N LEU A 12 7.83 -4.30 -7.74
CA LEU A 12 7.01 -3.09 -7.65
C LEU A 12 6.52 -2.80 -6.23
N ASN A 13 6.81 -3.69 -5.27
CA ASN A 13 6.24 -3.64 -3.93
C ASN A 13 7.34 -3.70 -2.87
N ILE A 14 7.70 -2.51 -2.40
CA ILE A 14 8.52 -2.29 -1.21
C ILE A 14 7.57 -1.79 -0.12
N LEU A 15 7.50 -2.51 1.01
CA LEU A 15 6.64 -2.13 2.13
C LEU A 15 7.51 -1.62 3.28
N GLY A 16 7.34 -0.33 3.59
CA GLY A 16 7.80 0.23 4.85
C GLY A 16 7.03 -0.38 6.02
N PHE A 17 7.69 -0.50 7.16
CA PHE A 17 7.05 -0.77 8.44
C PHE A 17 7.57 0.21 9.47
N GLU A 18 6.68 0.61 10.36
CA GLU A 18 7.00 1.39 11.55
C GLU A 18 6.68 0.50 12.75
N THR A 19 7.60 0.42 13.71
CA THR A 19 7.30 -0.15 15.02
C THR A 19 6.57 0.94 15.80
N CYS A 20 5.24 1.03 15.67
CA CYS A 20 4.37 2.02 16.31
C CYS A 20 4.94 2.55 17.65
N PRO A 21 5.66 3.68 17.64
CA PRO A 21 6.34 4.15 18.83
C PRO A 21 5.34 4.64 19.88
N GLU A 22 4.12 5.01 19.47
CA GLU A 22 3.08 5.49 20.39
C GLU A 22 2.27 4.37 21.07
N MET A 23 2.24 3.14 20.53
CA MET A 23 1.45 2.03 21.10
C MET A 23 2.29 1.00 21.87
N THR A 24 3.60 0.99 21.68
CA THR A 24 4.52 0.17 22.48
C THR A 24 5.59 1.07 23.08
N THR A 25 5.51 1.31 24.39
CA THR A 25 6.60 1.92 25.16
C THR A 25 7.80 0.96 25.13
N TYR A 26 8.64 1.10 24.10
CA TYR A 26 9.91 0.38 24.04
C TYR A 26 10.83 0.92 25.14
N GLN A 27 11.35 0.03 25.98
CA GLN A 27 12.23 0.37 27.11
C GLN A 27 13.65 0.78 26.67
N GLU A 28 14.02 0.54 25.41
CA GLU A 28 15.35 0.83 24.89
C GLU A 28 15.32 2.10 24.03
N VAL A 29 16.02 3.13 24.51
CA VAL A 29 15.91 4.54 24.09
C VAL A 29 16.45 4.81 22.66
N PHE A 30 16.93 3.81 21.92
CA PHE A 30 17.64 4.02 20.65
C PHE A 30 17.48 2.90 19.60
N ALA A 31 16.36 2.17 19.59
CA ALA A 31 16.09 1.21 18.52
C ALA A 31 15.51 1.94 17.28
N ASP A 32 15.92 1.54 16.07
CA ASP A 32 15.31 2.05 14.83
C ASP A 32 13.81 1.72 14.84
N LEU A 33 12.98 2.77 14.85
CA LEU A 33 11.52 2.65 14.96
C LEU A 33 10.82 2.46 13.60
N SER A 34 11.60 2.36 12.53
CA SER A 34 11.11 2.16 11.18
C SER A 34 12.12 1.39 10.35
N GLY A 35 11.62 0.71 9.33
CA GLY A 35 12.44 -0.10 8.44
C GLY A 35 11.72 -0.41 7.14
N ILE A 36 12.46 -1.04 6.23
CA ILE A 36 11.96 -1.46 4.92
C ILE A 36 12.08 -2.97 4.82
N GLY A 37 11.01 -3.64 4.36
CA GLY A 37 10.99 -5.09 4.19
C GLY A 37 10.38 -5.50 2.84
N LEU A 38 10.83 -6.66 2.36
CA LEU A 38 10.25 -7.33 1.20
C LEU A 38 9.38 -8.49 1.68
N TYR A 39 8.08 -8.40 1.40
CA TYR A 39 7.08 -9.35 1.86
C TYR A 39 6.41 -10.03 0.67
N ALA A 40 7.00 -11.13 0.18
CA ALA A 40 6.58 -11.78 -1.07
C ALA A 40 5.07 -12.05 -1.22
N LYS A 41 4.38 -12.39 -0.12
CA LYS A 41 2.92 -12.58 -0.13
C LYS A 41 2.16 -11.26 -0.23
N ALA A 42 2.55 -10.26 0.56
CA ALA A 42 1.92 -8.95 0.56
C ALA A 42 2.18 -8.17 -0.74
N SER A 43 3.32 -8.42 -1.41
CA SER A 43 3.62 -7.89 -2.72
C SER A 43 2.65 -8.35 -3.83
N GLY A 44 1.67 -9.21 -3.52
CA GLY A 44 0.57 -9.57 -4.42
C GLY A 44 -0.61 -8.59 -4.44
N PHE A 45 -0.72 -7.66 -3.47
CA PHE A 45 -1.75 -6.62 -3.53
C PHE A 45 -1.41 -5.59 -4.60
N ASN A 46 -2.40 -5.18 -5.38
CA ASN A 46 -2.29 -4.07 -6.32
C ASN A 46 -2.70 -2.74 -5.68
N HIS A 47 -2.35 -1.64 -6.34
CA HIS A 47 -2.72 -0.30 -5.92
C HIS A 47 -4.17 0.07 -6.27
N SER A 48 -4.84 0.81 -5.39
CA SER A 48 -6.03 1.60 -5.69
C SER A 48 -6.01 2.93 -4.91
N CYS A 49 -6.47 4.04 -5.52
CA CYS A 49 -6.72 5.30 -4.81
C CYS A 49 -8.03 5.28 -3.98
N SER A 50 -8.79 4.18 -4.07
CA SER A 50 -9.90 3.83 -3.19
C SER A 50 -9.72 2.35 -2.77
N PRO A 51 -8.76 2.07 -1.87
CA PRO A 51 -8.41 0.70 -1.52
C PRO A 51 -9.48 0.06 -0.65
N ASN A 52 -9.65 -1.27 -0.79
CA ASN A 52 -10.58 -2.05 0.04
C ASN A 52 -9.88 -2.82 1.18
N VAL A 53 -8.55 -2.67 1.30
CA VAL A 53 -7.72 -3.21 2.38
C VAL A 53 -6.85 -2.11 2.98
N ASN A 54 -6.93 -1.96 4.30
CA ASN A 54 -6.02 -1.16 5.10
C ASN A 54 -4.79 -1.99 5.48
N ARG A 55 -3.62 -1.35 5.52
CA ARG A 55 -2.37 -1.96 5.98
C ARG A 55 -1.83 -1.23 7.21
N PHE A 56 -1.24 -1.97 8.14
CA PHE A 56 -0.45 -1.44 9.25
C PHE A 56 0.60 -2.46 9.67
N ALA A 57 1.63 -2.03 10.39
CA ALA A 57 2.67 -2.91 10.88
C ALA A 57 2.69 -2.95 12.41
N VAL A 58 3.04 -4.11 12.96
CA VAL A 58 3.41 -4.27 14.37
C VAL A 58 4.76 -4.97 14.39
N GLY A 59 5.82 -4.21 14.68
CA GLY A 59 7.17 -4.71 14.46
C GLY A 59 7.45 -4.95 12.97
N THR A 60 7.99 -6.11 12.66
CA THR A 60 8.20 -6.60 11.28
C THR A 60 7.00 -7.37 10.72
N CYS A 61 5.88 -7.42 11.45
CA CYS A 61 4.66 -8.10 11.00
C CYS A 61 3.74 -7.13 10.27
N GLN A 62 3.39 -7.45 9.02
CA GLN A 62 2.43 -6.68 8.22
C GLN A 62 1.02 -7.24 8.42
N HIS A 63 0.10 -6.36 8.80
CA HIS A 63 -1.31 -6.67 9.00
C HIS A 63 -2.14 -6.03 7.89
N PHE A 64 -3.12 -6.78 7.40
CA PHE A 64 -4.03 -6.38 6.33
C PHE A 64 -5.46 -6.63 6.79
N VAL A 65 -6.29 -5.59 6.76
CA VAL A 65 -7.68 -5.66 7.23
C VAL A 65 -8.58 -5.02 6.19
N THR A 66 -9.64 -5.73 5.81
CA THR A 66 -10.65 -5.19 4.89
C THR A 66 -11.40 -4.04 5.55
N ASN A 67 -11.62 -2.95 4.81
CA ASN A 67 -12.32 -1.77 5.32
C ASN A 67 -13.79 -1.69 4.90
N ARG A 68 -14.27 -2.71 4.19
CA ARG A 68 -15.65 -2.93 3.76
C ARG A 68 -15.86 -4.42 3.48
N ASP A 69 -17.11 -4.83 3.24
CA ASP A 69 -17.41 -6.17 2.77
C ASP A 69 -16.81 -6.45 1.39
N ILE A 70 -16.30 -7.66 1.20
CA ILE A 70 -15.62 -8.10 -0.02
C ILE A 70 -16.36 -9.28 -0.64
N ASN A 71 -16.69 -9.17 -1.92
CA ASN A 71 -17.32 -10.26 -2.65
C ASN A 71 -16.30 -11.34 -3.03
N ARG A 72 -16.77 -12.58 -3.17
CA ARG A 72 -15.92 -13.67 -3.67
C ARG A 72 -15.37 -13.33 -5.06
N GLY A 73 -14.04 -13.35 -5.19
CA GLY A 73 -13.35 -13.05 -6.45
C GLY A 73 -13.07 -11.56 -6.67
N GLU A 74 -13.55 -10.68 -5.78
CA GLU A 74 -13.18 -9.27 -5.80
C GLU A 74 -11.68 -9.11 -5.50
N GLN A 75 -11.00 -8.27 -6.27
CA GLN A 75 -9.58 -8.00 -6.07
C GLN A 75 -9.36 -7.21 -4.77
N LEU A 76 -8.42 -7.65 -3.96
CA LEU A 76 -7.95 -6.90 -2.80
C LEU A 76 -6.88 -5.90 -3.24
N THR A 77 -7.01 -4.66 -2.79
CA THR A 77 -6.13 -3.54 -3.17
C THR A 77 -5.74 -2.71 -1.94
N ILE A 78 -4.51 -2.18 -1.97
CA ILE A 78 -3.96 -1.29 -0.94
C ILE A 78 -3.57 0.06 -1.57
N SER A 79 -3.34 1.09 -0.76
CA SER A 79 -2.61 2.27 -1.23
C SER A 79 -1.10 1.95 -1.30
N TYR A 80 -0.39 2.49 -2.29
CA TYR A 80 1.08 2.37 -2.41
C TYR A 80 1.82 3.58 -1.84
N PHE A 81 1.07 4.61 -1.45
CA PHE A 81 1.56 5.81 -0.78
C PHE A 81 0.81 5.99 0.55
N GLU A 82 1.23 6.96 1.34
CA GLU A 82 0.70 7.29 2.66
C GLU A 82 -0.78 7.71 2.56
N HIS A 83 -1.57 7.35 3.57
CA HIS A 83 -3.03 7.54 3.52
C HIS A 83 -3.45 9.02 3.41
N GLU A 84 -2.61 9.97 3.86
CA GLU A 84 -2.85 11.41 3.72
C GLU A 84 -3.01 11.86 2.26
N TYR A 85 -2.30 11.21 1.32
CA TYR A 85 -2.41 11.53 -0.10
C TYR A 85 -3.71 11.03 -0.73
N LEU A 86 -4.43 10.10 -0.10
CA LEU A 86 -5.72 9.62 -0.62
C LEU A 86 -6.74 10.76 -0.69
N SER A 87 -6.68 11.77 0.18
CA SER A 87 -7.58 12.92 0.13
C SER A 87 -7.13 14.00 -0.86
N SER A 88 -5.98 13.83 -1.52
CA SER A 88 -5.43 14.80 -2.47
C SER A 88 -6.03 14.66 -3.88
N SER A 89 -5.81 15.66 -4.73
CA SER A 89 -6.25 15.65 -6.13
C SER A 89 -5.59 14.54 -6.96
N ILE A 90 -6.20 14.19 -8.09
CA ILE A 90 -5.65 13.18 -9.01
C ILE A 90 -4.21 13.48 -9.43
N ALA A 91 -3.87 14.76 -9.65
CA ALA A 91 -2.53 15.18 -10.03
C ALA A 91 -1.50 14.84 -8.95
N VAL A 92 -1.82 15.11 -7.68
CA VAL A 92 -0.94 14.78 -6.55
C VAL A 92 -0.80 13.26 -6.41
N ARG A 93 -1.90 12.50 -6.50
CA ARG A 93 -1.85 11.03 -6.40
C ARG A 93 -1.06 10.38 -7.54
N ARG A 94 -1.18 10.90 -8.77
CA ARG A 94 -0.37 10.45 -9.92
C ARG A 94 1.10 10.74 -9.73
N LYS A 95 1.45 11.90 -9.16
CA LYS A 95 2.83 12.24 -8.82
C LYS A 95 3.44 11.23 -7.82
N GLN A 96 2.69 10.80 -6.81
CA GLN A 96 3.15 9.76 -5.86
C GLN A 96 3.43 8.40 -6.53
N LEU A 97 2.88 8.16 -7.72
CA LEU A 97 3.08 6.92 -8.48
C LEU A 97 4.02 7.10 -9.68
N GLU A 98 4.63 8.27 -9.87
CA GLU A 98 5.40 8.59 -11.08
C GLU A 98 6.61 7.66 -11.30
N HIS A 99 7.17 7.12 -10.22
CA HIS A 99 8.28 6.18 -10.25
C HIS A 99 7.83 4.71 -10.34
N ARG A 100 6.54 4.45 -10.54
CA ARG A 100 6.00 3.10 -10.75
C ARG A 100 5.81 2.85 -12.24
N ASP A 101 6.02 1.60 -12.66
CA ASP A 101 5.85 1.17 -14.05
C ASP A 101 4.36 1.02 -14.46
N PHE A 102 3.47 1.89 -13.98
CA PHE A 102 2.04 1.87 -14.33
C PHE A 102 1.36 3.23 -14.13
N ILE A 103 0.23 3.44 -14.81
CA ILE A 103 -0.68 4.56 -14.58
C ILE A 103 -1.90 4.04 -13.82
N CYS A 104 -2.25 4.67 -12.69
CA CYS A 104 -3.41 4.25 -11.91
C CYS A 104 -4.71 4.49 -12.67
N ALA A 105 -5.43 3.41 -12.95
CA ALA A 105 -6.76 3.39 -13.58
C ALA A 105 -7.82 2.77 -12.64
N CYS A 106 -7.68 2.98 -11.32
CA CYS A 106 -8.71 2.55 -10.37
C CYS A 106 -10.02 3.35 -10.59
N PRO A 107 -11.19 2.85 -10.15
CA PRO A 107 -12.49 3.50 -10.42
C PRO A 107 -12.48 4.99 -10.12
N ARG A 108 -12.00 5.39 -8.94
CA ARG A 108 -11.89 6.79 -8.54
C ARG A 108 -11.06 7.65 -9.51
N CYS A 109 -9.95 7.11 -10.04
CA CYS A 109 -9.11 7.85 -10.98
C CYS A 109 -9.74 7.94 -12.38
N VAL A 110 -10.62 7.00 -12.74
CA VAL A 110 -11.38 7.05 -14.00
C VAL A 110 -12.48 8.10 -13.86
N ASP A 111 -13.26 8.03 -12.80
CA ASP A 111 -14.35 8.97 -12.51
C ASP A 111 -13.84 10.43 -12.45
N GLU A 112 -12.74 10.69 -11.72
CA GLU A 112 -12.15 12.04 -11.61
C GLU A 112 -11.54 12.57 -12.92
N VAL A 113 -11.28 11.72 -13.92
CA VAL A 113 -10.85 12.18 -15.26
C VAL A 113 -12.06 12.55 -16.11
N GLU A 114 -13.13 11.74 -16.07
CA GLU A 114 -14.37 12.00 -16.81
C GLU A 114 -15.08 13.27 -16.32
N GLU A 115 -14.98 13.62 -15.04
CA GLU A 115 -15.54 14.87 -14.50
C GLU A 115 -14.83 16.16 -14.98
N VAL A 116 -13.61 16.04 -15.52
CA VAL A 116 -12.80 17.17 -15.98
C VAL A 116 -12.96 17.41 -17.49
N GLU A 117 -13.55 16.46 -18.22
CA GLU A 117 -13.88 16.56 -19.65
C GLU A 117 -15.29 17.12 -19.90
#